data_AF-A0A6U2QZR9-F1
#
_entry.id   AF-A0A6U2QZR9-F1
#
_cell.length_a   1.000
_cell.length_b   1.000
_cell.length_c   1.000
_cell.angle_alpha   90.00
_cell.angle_beta   90.00
_cell.angle_gamma   90.00
#
_symmetry.space_group_name_H-M   'P 1'
#
loop_
_entity.id
_entity.type
_entity.pdbx_description
1 polymer ?
#
loop_
_entity_poly.entity_id
_entity_poly.type
_entity_poly.pdbx_seq_one_letter_code
_entity_poly.pdbx_strand_id
1 'polypeptide(L)'
;MLTLQGCTSFLASTCCAGSPRKLIAGLWYTILANAIILTIICIYIMNVRSSAEAFDCIWAVATLFVLVVGGTMVMRSYHSSMAIGFFLGAVVGSSCLFFLLFMLFQGYALDQQMEVQSNHEEHIMSTFCIIQSVLLATFASILGAHRSDVVDQSISLSRTKSNAAARVSDGVMT
;
A
#
# COMPACT_ATOMS: atom_id res chain seq x y z
N MET A 1 -17.09 -8.28 -14.76
CA MET A 1 -16.97 -7.03 -13.97
C MET A 1 -17.73 -7.13 -12.63
N LEU A 2 -17.56 -8.21 -11.86
CA LEU A 2 -18.31 -8.46 -10.59
C LEU A 2 -17.44 -8.98 -9.43
N THR A 3 -16.14 -9.20 -9.65
CA THR A 3 -15.25 -9.80 -8.62
C THR A 3 -14.68 -8.77 -7.65
N LEU A 4 -14.45 -7.52 -8.07
CA LEU A 4 -14.00 -6.46 -7.16
C LEU A 4 -15.05 -6.11 -6.11
N GLN A 5 -16.32 -5.86 -6.51
CA GLN A 5 -17.38 -5.51 -5.56
C GLN A 5 -17.62 -6.62 -4.53
N GLY A 6 -17.53 -7.89 -4.93
CA GLY A 6 -17.66 -9.03 -4.01
C GLY A 6 -16.53 -9.08 -2.97
N CYS A 7 -15.28 -8.91 -3.39
CA CYS A 7 -14.14 -8.86 -2.45
C CYS A 7 -14.24 -7.66 -1.49
N THR A 8 -14.62 -6.48 -1.99
CA THR A 8 -14.80 -5.30 -1.13
C THR A 8 -15.96 -5.48 -0.16
N SER A 9 -17.03 -6.17 -0.55
CA SER A 9 -18.18 -6.45 0.31
C SER A 9 -17.85 -7.45 1.41
N PHE A 10 -17.03 -8.46 1.10
CA PHE A 10 -16.59 -9.48 2.06
C PHE A 10 -15.57 -8.92 3.07
N LEU A 11 -14.67 -8.03 2.62
CA LEU A 11 -13.79 -7.27 3.51
C LEU A 11 -14.57 -6.23 4.34
N ALA A 12 -15.55 -5.54 3.75
CA ALA A 12 -16.39 -4.57 4.45
C ALA A 12 -17.29 -5.24 5.53
N SER A 13 -17.85 -6.42 5.24
CA SER A 13 -18.67 -7.17 6.19
C SER A 13 -17.85 -7.77 7.34
N THR A 14 -16.58 -8.13 7.09
CA THR A 14 -15.73 -8.74 8.11
C THR A 14 -15.05 -7.71 9.01
N CYS A 15 -14.77 -6.49 8.51
CA CYS A 15 -13.94 -5.53 9.27
C CYS A 15 -14.65 -4.32 9.88
N CYS A 16 -15.66 -3.67 9.27
CA CYS A 16 -16.16 -2.40 9.83
C CYS A 16 -17.52 -1.96 9.27
N ALA A 17 -18.53 -1.99 10.13
CA ALA A 17 -19.90 -1.51 9.95
C ALA A 17 -20.02 -0.05 9.42
N GLY A 18 -19.91 0.14 8.10
CA GLY A 18 -20.60 1.22 7.38
C GLY A 18 -19.87 2.55 7.10
N SER A 19 -18.55 2.70 7.32
CA SER A 19 -17.83 3.95 6.96
C SER A 19 -16.52 3.73 6.18
N PRO A 20 -16.41 4.21 4.92
CA PRO A 20 -15.24 3.99 4.07
C PRO A 20 -13.96 4.67 4.58
N ARG A 21 -14.07 5.81 5.29
CA ARG A 21 -12.89 6.49 5.88
C ARG A 21 -12.23 5.66 6.99
N LYS A 22 -13.03 5.01 7.83
CA LYS A 22 -12.53 4.12 8.89
C LYS A 22 -11.89 2.87 8.30
N LEU A 23 -12.45 2.37 7.19
CA LEU A 23 -11.91 1.21 6.48
C LEU A 23 -10.53 1.49 5.87
N ILE A 24 -10.34 2.63 5.22
CA ILE A 24 -9.03 3.03 4.67
C ILE A 24 -7.98 3.19 5.78
N ALA A 25 -8.34 3.85 6.88
CA ALA A 25 -7.43 4.02 8.01
C ALA A 25 -7.09 2.67 8.67
N GLY A 26 -8.08 1.80 8.87
CA GLY A 26 -7.87 0.46 9.42
C GLY A 26 -6.96 -0.39 8.53
N LEU A 27 -7.22 -0.41 7.22
CA LEU A 27 -6.39 -1.14 6.26
C LEU A 27 -4.95 -0.62 6.24
N TRP A 28 -4.77 0.70 6.36
CA TRP A 28 -3.46 1.32 6.46
C TRP A 28 -2.70 0.88 7.73
N TYR A 29 -3.34 0.87 8.89
CA TYR A 29 -2.71 0.39 10.13
C TYR A 29 -2.31 -1.08 10.04
N THR A 30 -3.11 -1.92 9.35
CA THR A 30 -2.75 -3.32 9.11
C THR A 30 -1.50 -3.45 8.24
N ILE A 31 -1.39 -2.65 7.17
CA ILE A 31 -0.19 -2.62 6.30
C ILE A 31 1.04 -2.17 7.09
N LEU A 32 0.89 -1.17 7.95
CA LEU A 32 1.96 -0.67 8.82
C LEU A 32 2.41 -1.73 9.84
N ALA A 33 1.45 -2.40 10.50
CA ALA A 33 1.75 -3.45 11.45
C ALA A 33 2.53 -4.60 10.79
N ASN A 34 2.09 -5.02 9.60
CA ASN A 34 2.76 -6.09 8.86
C ASN A 34 4.15 -5.66 8.36
N ALA A 35 4.33 -4.40 7.97
CA ALA A 35 5.64 -3.84 7.60
C ALA A 35 6.64 -3.87 8.77
N ILE A 36 6.20 -3.57 9.99
CA ILE A 36 7.04 -3.63 11.19
C ILE A 36 7.50 -5.08 11.44
N ILE A 37 6.58 -6.04 11.36
CA ILE A 37 6.90 -7.47 11.54
C ILE A 37 7.91 -7.93 10.48
N LEU A 38 7.67 -7.61 9.20
CA LEU A 38 8.61 -7.91 8.11
C LEU A 38 10.00 -7.32 8.35
N THR A 39 10.08 -6.09 8.86
CA THR A 39 11.37 -5.45 9.17
C THR A 39 12.13 -6.20 10.26
N ILE A 40 11.44 -6.66 11.31
CA ILE A 40 12.04 -7.44 12.39
C ILE A 40 12.57 -8.78 11.85
N ILE A 41 11.79 -9.47 11.01
CA ILE A 41 12.20 -10.73 10.37
C ILE A 41 13.43 -10.53 9.47
N CYS A 42 13.45 -9.47 8.64
CA CYS A 42 14.62 -9.14 7.81
C CYS A 42 15.88 -8.90 8.64
N ILE A 43 15.77 -8.16 9.76
CA ILE A 43 16.91 -7.92 10.66
C ILE A 43 17.41 -9.24 11.26
N TYR A 44 16.51 -10.14 11.64
CA TYR A 44 16.88 -11.44 12.18
C TYR A 44 17.62 -12.29 11.12
N ILE A 45 17.10 -12.38 9.89
CA ILE A 45 17.72 -13.11 8.78
C ILE A 45 19.12 -12.55 8.46
N MET A 46 19.29 -11.23 8.46
CA MET A 46 20.59 -10.59 8.24
C MET A 46 21.66 -10.95 9.28
N ASN A 47 21.26 -11.32 10.50
CA ASN A 47 22.22 -11.75 11.53
C ASN A 47 22.66 -13.21 11.38
N VAL A 48 21.88 -14.02 10.66
CA VAL A 48 22.09 -15.47 10.56
C VAL A 48 22.70 -15.88 9.21
N ARG A 49 22.46 -15.11 8.13
CA ARG A 49 22.73 -15.57 6.75
C ARG A 49 23.65 -14.70 5.89
N SER A 50 24.00 -15.27 4.73
CA SER A 50 24.96 -14.82 3.72
C SER A 50 24.54 -13.57 2.92
N SER A 51 25.48 -13.02 2.15
CA SER A 51 25.45 -11.70 1.49
C SER A 51 24.31 -11.48 0.49
N ALA A 52 23.84 -12.53 -0.21
CA ALA A 52 22.81 -12.38 -1.25
C ALA A 52 21.42 -12.11 -0.65
N GLU A 53 21.05 -12.86 0.38
CA GLU A 53 19.77 -12.68 1.05
C GLU A 53 19.71 -11.39 1.88
N ALA A 54 20.87 -10.96 2.38
CA ALA A 54 21.00 -9.67 3.04
C ALA A 54 20.68 -8.51 2.08
N PHE A 55 21.02 -8.62 0.79
CA PHE A 55 20.68 -7.60 -0.21
C PHE A 55 19.16 -7.48 -0.41
N ASP A 56 18.46 -8.60 -0.56
CA ASP A 56 17.00 -8.60 -0.71
C ASP A 56 16.29 -8.08 0.54
N CYS A 57 16.80 -8.42 1.73
CA CYS A 57 16.30 -7.88 2.99
C CYS A 57 16.49 -6.36 3.09
N ILE A 58 17.68 -5.85 2.74
CA ILE A 58 17.96 -4.41 2.70
C ILE A 58 17.01 -3.71 1.72
N TRP A 59 16.79 -4.29 0.55
CA TRP A 59 15.91 -3.74 -0.47
C TRP A 59 14.43 -3.74 -0.03
N ALA A 60 13.99 -4.81 0.64
CA ALA A 60 12.66 -4.89 1.24
C ALA A 60 12.44 -3.81 2.29
N VAL A 61 13.41 -3.61 3.20
CA VAL A 61 13.33 -2.54 4.23
C VAL A 61 13.32 -1.16 3.60
N ALA A 62 14.12 -0.93 2.55
CA ALA A 62 14.13 0.34 1.83
C ALA A 62 12.77 0.64 1.17
N THR A 63 12.16 -0.35 0.51
CA THR A 63 10.83 -0.20 -0.10
C THR A 63 9.72 -0.02 0.94
N LEU A 64 9.80 -0.72 2.09
CA LEU A 64 8.90 -0.49 3.23
C LEU A 64 9.04 0.94 3.78
N PHE A 65 10.26 1.47 3.88
CA PHE A 65 10.48 2.83 4.34
C PHE A 65 9.82 3.87 3.42
N VAL A 66 10.02 3.71 2.10
CA VAL A 66 9.36 4.55 1.09
C VAL A 66 7.84 4.45 1.20
N LEU A 67 7.32 3.24 1.43
CA LEU A 67 5.88 3.02 1.61
C LEU A 67 5.34 3.74 2.86
N VAL A 68 6.03 3.62 4.01
CA VAL A 68 5.61 4.26 5.28
C VAL A 68 5.60 5.78 5.13
N VAL A 69 6.68 6.37 4.59
CA VAL A 69 6.76 7.82 4.36
C VAL A 69 5.71 8.25 3.35
N GLY A 70 5.62 7.55 2.21
CA GLY A 70 4.68 7.83 1.14
C GLY A 70 3.22 7.81 1.60
N GLY A 71 2.80 6.79 2.34
CA GLY A 71 1.41 6.70 2.80
C GLY A 71 1.09 7.65 3.96
N THR A 72 2.06 7.98 4.80
CA THR A 72 1.90 9.04 5.80
C THR A 72 1.71 10.41 5.13
N MET A 73 2.45 10.68 4.04
CA MET A 73 2.27 11.91 3.26
C MET A 73 0.89 11.96 2.59
N VAL A 74 0.38 10.83 2.07
CA VAL A 74 -0.95 10.76 1.46
C VAL A 74 -2.07 11.01 2.45
N MET A 75 -1.97 10.50 3.68
CA MET A 75 -2.95 10.82 4.72
C MET A 75 -2.97 12.30 5.11
N ARG A 76 -1.84 13.00 4.95
CA ARG A 76 -1.71 14.42 5.31
C ARG A 76 -2.01 15.37 4.14
N SER A 77 -1.82 14.94 2.91
CA SER A 77 -1.78 15.81 1.72
C SER A 77 -2.93 15.54 0.74
N TYR A 78 -4.15 15.91 1.12
CA TYR A 78 -5.35 15.81 0.26
C TYR A 78 -5.51 16.97 -0.74
N HIS A 79 -4.43 17.61 -1.22
CA HIS A 79 -4.57 18.83 -2.03
C HIS A 79 -4.23 18.68 -3.53
N SER A 80 -3.68 17.55 -4.00
CA SER A 80 -3.36 17.36 -5.43
C SER A 80 -3.73 15.97 -5.97
N SER A 81 -4.71 15.92 -6.88
CA SER A 81 -5.17 14.70 -7.58
C SER A 81 -4.09 13.99 -8.41
N MET A 82 -2.99 14.68 -8.75
CA MET A 82 -1.87 14.08 -9.48
C MET A 82 -0.97 13.26 -8.52
N ALA A 83 -0.70 13.77 -7.31
CA ALA A 83 0.14 13.10 -6.33
C ALA A 83 -0.45 11.75 -5.87
N ILE A 84 -1.78 11.67 -5.75
CA ILE A 84 -2.46 10.42 -5.40
C ILE A 84 -2.22 9.33 -6.45
N GLY A 85 -2.14 9.71 -7.73
CA GLY A 85 -1.95 8.76 -8.84
C GLY A 85 -0.53 8.19 -8.86
N PHE A 86 0.47 9.03 -8.64
CA PHE A 86 1.86 8.60 -8.51
C PHE A 86 2.04 7.65 -7.32
N PHE A 87 1.43 7.99 -6.17
CA PHE A 87 1.43 7.11 -5.01
C PHE A 87 0.75 5.76 -5.30
N LEU A 88 -0.39 5.77 -5.99
CA LEU A 88 -1.09 4.54 -6.36
C LEU A 88 -0.22 3.64 -7.24
N GLY A 89 0.50 4.23 -8.20
CA GLY A 89 1.51 3.54 -9.00
C GLY A 89 2.65 2.96 -8.14
N ALA A 90 3.17 3.73 -7.19
CA ALA A 90 4.22 3.28 -6.28
C ALA A 90 3.75 2.11 -5.39
N VAL A 91 2.52 2.16 -4.88
CA VAL A 91 1.92 1.07 -4.06
C VAL A 91 1.72 -0.19 -4.90
N VAL A 92 1.21 -0.07 -6.13
CA VAL A 92 1.05 -1.22 -7.04
C VAL A 92 2.41 -1.80 -7.43
N GLY A 93 3.38 -0.94 -7.77
CA GLY A 93 4.76 -1.37 -8.04
C GLY A 93 5.37 -2.11 -6.84
N SER A 94 5.13 -1.60 -5.63
CA SER A 94 5.57 -2.26 -4.40
C SER A 94 4.88 -3.61 -4.20
N SER A 95 3.57 -3.75 -4.50
CA SER A 95 2.88 -5.04 -4.41
C SER A 95 3.43 -6.09 -5.38
N CYS A 96 3.78 -5.68 -6.60
CA CYS A 96 4.43 -6.55 -7.58
C CYS A 96 5.83 -6.96 -7.11
N LEU A 97 6.56 -6.03 -6.50
CA LEU A 97 7.88 -6.30 -5.95
C LEU A 97 7.82 -7.31 -4.79
N PHE A 98 6.90 -7.15 -3.84
CA PHE A 98 6.70 -8.14 -2.77
C PHE A 98 6.23 -9.51 -3.28
N PHE A 99 5.47 -9.54 -4.38
CA PHE A 99 5.11 -10.80 -5.04
C PHE A 99 6.32 -11.50 -5.66
N LEU A 100 7.24 -10.73 -6.27
CA LEU A 100 8.51 -11.27 -6.76
C LEU A 100 9.37 -11.79 -5.61
N LEU A 101 9.48 -11.06 -4.50
CA LEU A 101 10.19 -11.53 -3.30
C LEU A 101 9.58 -12.83 -2.76
N PHE A 102 8.26 -12.95 -2.74
CA PHE A 102 7.59 -14.21 -2.39
C PHE A 102 8.06 -15.36 -3.29
N MET A 103 8.04 -15.17 -4.61
CA MET A 103 8.51 -16.19 -5.55
C MET A 103 9.99 -16.54 -5.33
N LEU A 104 10.81 -15.55 -5.04
CA LEU A 104 12.24 -15.70 -4.79
C LEU A 104 12.52 -16.50 -3.51
N PHE A 105 11.89 -16.15 -2.38
CA PHE A 105 12.00 -16.92 -1.13
C PHE A 105 11.44 -18.33 -1.27
N GLN A 106 10.39 -18.51 -2.06
CA GLN A 106 9.87 -19.85 -2.35
C GLN A 106 10.85 -20.69 -3.18
N GLY A 107 11.59 -20.05 -4.10
CA GLY A 107 12.69 -20.68 -4.83
C GLY A 107 13.83 -21.11 -3.90
N TYR A 108 14.25 -20.24 -2.97
CA TYR A 108 15.25 -20.58 -1.96
C TYR A 108 14.81 -21.72 -1.04
N ALA A 109 13.55 -21.72 -0.61
CA ALA A 109 13.00 -22.80 0.22
C ALA A 109 12.99 -24.16 -0.48
N LEU A 110 12.87 -24.19 -1.81
CA LEU A 110 12.97 -25.44 -2.58
C LEU A 110 14.42 -25.88 -2.76
N ASP A 111 15.35 -24.96 -2.94
CA ASP A 111 16.77 -25.25 -3.09
C ASP A 111 17.36 -25.81 -1.77
N GLN A 112 17.00 -25.21 -0.64
CA GLN A 112 17.47 -25.64 0.68
C GLN A 112 16.84 -26.93 1.20
N GLN A 113 15.68 -27.35 0.66
CA GLN A 113 15.17 -28.69 0.91
C GLN A 113 16.15 -29.78 0.44
N MET A 114 17.05 -29.47 -0.50
CA MET A 114 18.10 -30.40 -0.92
C MET A 114 19.32 -30.41 0.03
N GLU A 115 19.53 -29.36 0.84
CA GLU A 115 20.69 -29.21 1.73
C GLU A 115 20.44 -29.55 3.23
N VAL A 116 19.25 -30.02 3.62
CA VAL A 116 18.94 -30.46 5.00
C VAL A 116 19.18 -29.36 6.06
N GLN A 117 18.79 -28.12 5.77
CA GLN A 117 18.79 -27.02 6.74
C GLN A 117 17.36 -26.62 7.14
N SER A 118 17.20 -25.92 8.27
CA SER A 118 15.90 -25.63 8.89
C SER A 118 15.07 -24.61 8.10
N ASN A 119 14.09 -25.10 7.34
CA ASN A 119 13.27 -24.33 6.39
C ASN A 119 12.17 -23.42 7.00
N HIS A 120 12.03 -23.35 8.33
CA HIS A 120 10.86 -22.69 8.93
C HIS A 120 10.84 -21.16 8.73
N GLU A 121 11.99 -20.51 8.69
CA GLU A 121 12.11 -19.05 8.66
C GLU A 121 11.68 -18.47 7.30
N GLU A 122 12.06 -19.14 6.21
CA GLU A 122 11.73 -18.73 4.84
C GLU A 122 10.24 -18.88 4.54
N HIS A 123 9.61 -19.95 5.02
CA HIS A 123 8.17 -20.17 4.86
C HIS A 123 7.35 -19.07 5.55
N ILE A 124 7.78 -18.64 6.74
CA ILE A 124 7.11 -17.56 7.48
C ILE A 124 7.28 -16.23 6.73
N MET A 125 8.50 -15.91 6.28
CA MET A 125 8.80 -14.70 5.51
C MET A 125 7.99 -14.63 4.20
N SER A 126 7.99 -15.73 3.44
CA SER A 126 7.23 -15.89 2.20
C SER A 126 5.72 -15.63 2.43
N THR A 127 5.16 -16.22 3.50
CA THR A 127 3.75 -16.04 3.87
C THR A 127 3.42 -14.57 4.19
N PHE A 128 4.28 -13.87 4.92
CA PHE A 128 4.07 -12.46 5.22
C PHE A 128 4.20 -11.56 3.99
N CYS A 129 5.11 -11.88 3.06
CA CYS A 129 5.26 -11.15 1.79
C CYS A 129 4.00 -11.27 0.91
N ILE A 130 3.39 -12.45 0.80
CA ILE A 130 2.18 -12.62 0.00
C ILE A 130 0.98 -11.91 0.63
N ILE A 131 0.84 -11.98 1.96
CA ILE A 131 -0.17 -11.23 2.70
C ILE A 131 0.01 -9.72 2.46
N GLN A 132 1.25 -9.23 2.50
CA GLN A 132 1.57 -7.83 2.25
C GLN A 132 1.22 -7.40 0.81
N SER A 133 1.53 -8.25 -0.19
CA SER A 133 1.18 -7.98 -1.59
C SER A 133 -0.34 -7.85 -1.78
N VAL A 134 -1.13 -8.77 -1.21
CA VAL A 134 -2.60 -8.74 -1.29
C VAL A 134 -3.18 -7.53 -0.54
N LEU A 135 -2.65 -7.18 0.62
CA LEU A 135 -3.06 -6.00 1.38
C LEU A 135 -2.81 -4.70 0.59
N LEU A 136 -1.62 -4.57 -0.01
CA LEU A 136 -1.24 -3.42 -0.83
C LEU A 136 -2.09 -3.32 -2.10
N ALA A 137 -2.32 -4.44 -2.79
CA ALA A 137 -3.18 -4.49 -3.97
C ALA A 137 -4.63 -4.09 -3.63
N THR A 138 -5.15 -4.59 -2.52
CA THR A 138 -6.50 -4.26 -2.04
C THR A 138 -6.60 -2.78 -1.66
N PHE A 139 -5.60 -2.25 -0.94
CA PHE A 139 -5.53 -0.84 -0.59
C PHE A 139 -5.45 0.06 -1.84
N ALA A 140 -4.59 -0.27 -2.80
CA ALA A 140 -4.49 0.45 -4.07
C ALA A 140 -5.81 0.39 -4.86
N SER A 141 -6.48 -0.75 -4.87
CA SER A 141 -7.77 -0.92 -5.53
C SER A 141 -8.87 -0.05 -4.91
N ILE A 142 -8.97 -0.03 -3.57
CA ILE A 142 -9.94 0.80 -2.83
C ILE A 142 -9.64 2.30 -3.03
N LEU A 143 -8.36 2.70 -2.97
CA LEU A 143 -7.94 4.07 -3.28
C LEU A 143 -8.27 4.48 -4.71
N GLY A 144 -8.11 3.55 -5.66
CA GLY A 144 -8.44 3.77 -7.07
C GLY A 144 -9.94 3.96 -7.29
N ALA A 145 -10.76 3.13 -6.64
CA ALA A 145 -12.21 3.20 -6.74
C ALA A 145 -12.79 4.48 -6.12
N HIS A 146 -12.26 4.95 -4.98
CA HIS A 146 -12.67 6.21 -4.36
C HIS A 146 -12.05 7.46 -5.01
N ARG A 147 -11.12 7.30 -5.96
CA ARG A 147 -10.54 8.42 -6.71
C ARG A 147 -11.60 9.17 -7.52
N SER A 148 -12.64 8.48 -8.00
CA SER A 148 -13.74 9.09 -8.75
C SER A 148 -14.48 10.14 -7.93
N ASP A 149 -14.77 9.86 -6.66
CA ASP A 149 -15.40 10.81 -5.73
C ASP A 149 -14.47 11.99 -5.38
N VAL A 150 -13.17 11.72 -5.20
CA VAL A 150 -12.19 12.76 -4.83
C VAL A 150 -11.91 13.71 -6.00
N VAL A 151 -11.91 13.21 -7.23
CA VAL A 151 -11.75 14.04 -8.44
C VAL A 151 -12.93 14.99 -8.59
N ASP A 152 -14.16 14.52 -8.41
CA ASP A 152 -15.36 15.37 -8.45
C ASP A 152 -15.38 16.44 -7.35
N GLN A 153 -14.88 16.10 -6.15
CA GLN A 153 -14.79 17.06 -5.05
C GLN A 153 -13.74 18.16 -5.31
N SER A 154 -12.61 17.81 -5.95
CA SER A 154 -11.58 18.79 -6.31
C SER A 154 -12.01 19.74 -7.45
N ILE A 155 -12.75 19.23 -8.43
CA ILE A 155 -13.30 20.01 -9.55
C ILE A 155 -14.40 20.96 -9.04
N SER A 156 -15.28 20.50 -8.16
CA SER A 156 -16.34 21.35 -7.59
C SER A 156 -15.77 22.49 -6.74
N LEU A 157 -14.76 22.25 -5.90
CA LEU A 157 -14.16 23.27 -5.04
C LEU A 157 -13.35 24.32 -5.82
N SER A 158 -12.64 23.90 -6.88
CA SER A 158 -11.95 24.82 -7.79
C SER A 158 -12.93 25.67 -8.60
N ARG A 159 -14.06 25.09 -9.03
CA ARG A 159 -15.17 25.83 -9.66
C ARG A 159 -15.81 26.83 -8.70
N THR A 160 -16.00 26.48 -7.42
CA THR A 160 -16.53 27.40 -6.41
C THR A 160 -15.57 28.55 -6.11
N LYS A 161 -14.25 28.28 -5.99
CA LYS A 161 -13.25 29.35 -5.81
C LYS A 161 -13.17 30.28 -7.02
N SER A 162 -13.20 29.73 -8.24
CA SER A 162 -13.24 30.52 -9.48
C SER A 162 -14.50 31.40 -9.56
N ASN A 163 -15.68 30.82 -9.28
CA ASN A 163 -16.94 31.55 -9.26
C ASN A 163 -17.00 32.63 -8.16
N ALA A 164 -16.38 32.39 -7.01
CA ALA A 164 -16.28 33.39 -5.94
C ALA A 164 -15.34 34.54 -6.34
N ALA A 165 -14.21 34.24 -6.99
CA ALA A 165 -13.28 35.25 -7.48
C ALA A 165 -13.89 36.12 -8.60
N ALA A 166 -14.67 35.52 -9.50
CA ALA A 166 -15.39 36.24 -10.55
C ALA A 166 -16.42 37.22 -9.97
N ARG A 167 -17.20 36.81 -8.96
CA ARG A 167 -18.17 37.70 -8.29
C ARG A 167 -17.53 38.86 -7.56
N VAL A 168 -16.32 38.68 -7.00
CA VAL A 168 -15.57 39.78 -6.37
C VAL A 168 -15.09 40.78 -7.42
N SER A 169 -14.70 40.32 -8.61
CA SER A 169 -14.31 41.21 -9.71
C SER A 169 -15.48 42.05 -10.24
N ASP A 170 -16.69 41.48 -10.32
CA ASP A 170 -17.88 42.21 -10.80
C ASP A 170 -18.40 43.23 -9.76
N GLY A 171 -18.21 42.98 -8.47
CA GLY A 171 -18.64 43.89 -7.39
C GLY A 171 -17.72 45.09 -7.14
N VAL A 172 -16.55 45.15 -7.77
CA VAL A 172 -15.58 46.25 -7.62
C VAL A 172 -15.72 47.31 -8.74
N MET A 173 -16.53 47.05 -9.77
CA MET A 173 -16.79 47.98 -10.88
C MET A 173 -18.02 48.89 -10.70
N THR A 174 -18.68 48.85 -9.53
CA THR A 174 -19.73 49.80 -9.12
C THR A 174 -19.26 50.65 -7.96
#